data_AF-A0A450URV8-F1
#
_entry.id   AF-A0A450URV8-F1
#
_cell.length_a   1.000
_cell.length_b   1.000
_cell.length_c   1.000
_cell.angle_alpha   90.00
_cell.angle_beta   90.00
_cell.angle_gamma   90.00
#
_symmetry.space_group_name_H-M   'P 1'
#
loop_
_entity.id
_entity.type
_entity.pdbx_description
1 polymer ?
#
loop_
_entity_poly.entity_id
_entity_poly.type
_entity_poly.pdbx_seq_one_letter_code
_entity_poly.pdbx_strand_id
1 'polypeptide(L)'
;MDEAHLFHAVRYVSLNPVRARLVPQARNWQWSSVAAHLSGKDNKLVKVSPILERYGDFSALLDISTEDVTAFKSLRQSETTGRPHWATNNGQRTMD
;
A
#
# COMPACT_ATOMS: atom_id res chain seq x y z
N MET A 1 7.09 -0.46 -10.95
CA MET A 1 5.87 -0.43 -10.12
C MET A 1 4.97 0.62 -10.74
N ASP A 2 3.75 0.27 -11.11
CA ASP A 2 2.77 1.26 -11.57
C ASP A 2 2.13 1.97 -10.37
N GLU A 3 1.50 3.12 -10.63
CA GLU A 3 0.91 3.97 -9.60
C GLU A 3 -0.21 3.25 -8.83
N ALA A 4 -0.96 2.38 -9.51
CA ALA A 4 -2.01 1.56 -8.91
C ALA A 4 -1.44 0.54 -7.91
N HIS A 5 -0.35 -0.15 -8.25
CA HIS A 5 0.31 -1.07 -7.34
C HIS A 5 0.85 -0.35 -6.11
N LEU A 6 1.45 0.84 -6.27
CA LEU A 6 1.94 1.61 -5.13
C LEU A 6 0.80 2.02 -4.20
N PHE A 7 -0.31 2.50 -4.77
CA PHE A 7 -1.54 2.79 -4.04
C PHE A 7 -2.02 1.58 -3.22
N HIS A 8 -2.16 0.41 -3.85
CA HIS A 8 -2.59 -0.81 -3.15
C HIS A 8 -1.59 -1.27 -2.09
N ALA A 9 -0.30 -1.16 -2.35
CA ALA A 9 0.73 -1.53 -1.38
C ALA A 9 0.71 -0.63 -0.14
N VAL A 10 0.65 0.69 -0.33
CA VAL A 10 0.54 1.66 0.77
C VAL A 10 -0.71 1.39 1.61
N ARG A 11 -1.85 1.14 0.96
CA ARG A 11 -3.10 0.76 1.64
C ARG A 11 -2.95 -0.53 2.44
N TYR A 12 -2.43 -1.59 1.81
CA TYR A 12 -2.33 -2.90 2.43
C TYR A 12 -1.49 -2.87 3.70
N VAL A 13 -0.28 -2.29 3.62
CA VAL A 13 0.62 -2.18 4.76
C VAL A 13 -0.01 -1.34 5.88
N SER A 14 -0.67 -0.23 5.52
CA SER A 14 -1.32 0.66 6.48
C SER A 14 -2.48 -0.01 7.22
N LEU A 15 -3.23 -0.89 6.56
CA LEU A 15 -4.38 -1.60 7.13
C LEU A 15 -4.01 -2.95 7.78
N ASN A 16 -2.79 -3.46 7.58
CA ASN A 16 -2.38 -4.77 8.07
C ASN A 16 -2.55 -4.93 9.59
N PRO A 17 -2.19 -3.97 10.46
CA PRO A 17 -2.40 -4.11 11.91
C PRO A 17 -3.88 -4.27 12.31
N VAL A 18 -4.79 -3.66 11.55
CA VAL A 18 -6.24 -3.80 11.75
C VAL A 18 -6.72 -5.18 11.28
N ARG A 19 -6.26 -5.62 10.10
CA ARG A 19 -6.59 -6.95 9.55
C ARG A 19 -6.08 -8.08 10.43
N ALA A 20 -4.91 -7.90 11.04
CA ALA A 20 -4.32 -8.79 12.02
C ALA A 20 -4.96 -8.69 13.42
N ARG A 21 -5.96 -7.81 13.60
CA ARG A 21 -6.70 -7.59 14.86
C ARG A 21 -5.81 -7.13 16.03
N LEU A 22 -4.70 -6.47 15.74
CA LEU A 22 -3.79 -5.95 16.76
C LEU A 22 -4.27 -4.60 17.31
N VAL A 23 -4.94 -3.81 16.48
CA VAL A 23 -5.52 -2.51 16.85
C VAL A 23 -6.87 -2.31 16.15
N PRO A 24 -7.80 -1.53 16.74
CA PRO A 24 -9.10 -1.29 16.13
C PRO A 24 -9.05 -0.33 14.92
N GLN A 25 -8.00 0.50 14.81
CA GLN A 25 -7.83 1.47 13.74
C GLN A 25 -6.35 1.60 13.36
N ALA A 26 -6.07 1.84 12.08
CA ALA A 26 -4.70 1.92 11.56
C ALA A 26 -3.87 3.01 12.26
N ARG A 27 -4.50 4.16 12.58
CA ARG A 27 -3.86 5.28 13.29
C ARG A 27 -3.34 4.92 14.68
N ASN A 28 -3.83 3.84 15.29
CA ASN A 28 -3.45 3.41 16.63
C ASN A 28 -2.19 2.53 16.62
N TRP A 29 -1.67 2.15 15.44
CA TRP A 29 -0.44 1.37 15.33
C TRP A 29 0.79 2.27 15.38
N GLN A 30 1.45 2.28 16.53
CA GLN A 30 2.60 3.16 16.82
C GLN A 30 3.82 2.89 15.92
N TRP A 31 3.96 1.68 15.41
CA TRP A 31 5.05 1.29 14.50
C TRP A 31 4.70 1.48 13.02
N SER A 32 3.86 2.49 12.72
CA SER A 32 3.58 2.91 11.34
C SER A 32 3.64 4.42 11.18
N SER A 33 3.77 4.85 9.93
CA SER A 33 3.68 6.24 9.53
C SER A 33 2.23 6.74 9.36
N VAL A 34 1.21 5.91 9.59
CA VAL A 34 -0.20 6.23 9.32
C VAL A 34 -0.64 7.50 10.07
N ALA A 35 -0.30 7.62 11.36
CA ALA A 35 -0.66 8.80 12.14
C ALA A 35 -0.05 10.11 11.57
N ALA A 36 1.19 10.04 11.07
CA ALA A 36 1.85 11.18 10.45
C ALA A 36 1.11 11.62 9.18
N HIS A 37 0.80 10.67 8.29
CA HIS A 37 0.08 10.94 7.04
C HIS A 37 -1.33 11.50 7.29
N LEU A 38 -2.08 10.93 8.24
CA LEU A 38 -3.40 11.43 8.62
C LEU A 38 -3.33 12.85 9.20
N SER A 39 -2.24 13.18 9.90
CA SER A 39 -2.04 14.53 10.46
C SER A 39 -1.53 15.55 9.44
N GLY A 40 -1.09 15.11 8.25
CA GLY A 40 -0.41 15.96 7.28
C GLY A 40 0.91 16.56 7.76
N LYS A 41 1.53 15.97 8.80
CA LYS A 41 2.73 16.51 9.45
C LYS A 41 3.88 15.52 9.40
N ASP A 42 5.02 16.01 8.96
CA ASP A 42 6.29 15.32 9.10
C ASP A 42 6.62 15.05 10.57
N ASN A 43 7.41 14.00 10.80
CA ASN A 43 8.03 13.76 12.10
C ASN A 43 9.52 13.40 11.92
N LYS A 44 10.17 12.97 13.01
CA LYS A 44 11.61 12.64 13.00
C LYS A 44 11.99 11.53 12.01
N LEU A 45 11.04 10.67 11.62
CA LEU A 45 11.27 9.48 10.79
C LEU A 45 10.53 9.51 9.45
N VAL A 46 9.50 10.36 9.32
CA VAL A 46 8.56 10.32 8.20
C VAL A 46 8.46 11.69 7.53
N LYS A 47 8.60 11.70 6.21
CA LYS A 47 8.23 12.80 5.32
C LYS A 47 6.91 12.45 4.64
N VAL A 48 5.85 13.24 4.85
CA VAL A 48 4.50 12.90 4.37
C VAL A 48 4.24 13.40 2.93
N SER A 49 4.96 14.43 2.49
CA SER A 49 4.81 15.04 1.15
C SER A 49 4.77 14.03 0.02
N PRO A 50 5.71 13.07 -0.09
CA PRO A 50 5.78 12.20 -1.28
C PRO A 50 4.53 11.34 -1.50
N ILE A 51 3.81 11.00 -0.44
CA ILE A 51 2.58 10.20 -0.50
C ILE A 51 1.36 11.12 -0.68
N LEU A 52 1.31 12.23 0.04
CA LEU A 52 0.20 13.19 -0.05
C LEU A 52 0.16 13.91 -1.39
N GLU A 53 1.30 14.20 -2.01
CA GLU A 53 1.38 14.78 -3.35
C GLU A 53 0.86 13.84 -4.44
N ARG A 54 1.00 12.52 -4.24
CA ARG A 54 0.52 11.51 -5.21
C ARG A 54 -0.96 11.18 -5.04
N TYR A 55 -1.40 11.01 -3.79
CA TYR A 55 -2.73 10.46 -3.50
C TYR A 55 -3.69 11.44 -2.85
N GLY A 56 -3.22 12.64 -2.50
CA GLY A 56 -4.04 13.65 -1.83
C GLY A 56 -4.40 13.22 -0.42
N ASP A 57 -5.70 13.01 -0.18
CA ASP A 57 -6.24 12.69 1.13
C ASP A 57 -5.91 11.23 1.54
N PHE A 58 -5.01 11.10 2.52
CA PHE A 58 -4.65 9.80 3.07
C PHE A 58 -5.80 9.10 3.80
N SER A 59 -6.75 9.85 4.37
CA SER A 59 -7.94 9.25 5.00
C SER A 59 -8.82 8.58 3.95
N ALA A 60 -9.06 9.26 2.83
CA ALA A 60 -9.79 8.68 1.69
C ALA A 60 -9.09 7.42 1.15
N LEU A 61 -7.75 7.44 1.12
CA LEU A 61 -6.95 6.25 0.79
C LEU A 61 -7.24 5.08 1.76
N LEU A 62 -7.52 5.30 3.05
CA LEU A 62 -7.85 4.21 3.96
C LEU A 62 -9.32 3.76 3.86
N ASP A 63 -10.23 4.69 3.56
CA ASP A 63 -11.68 4.48 3.67
C ASP A 63 -12.32 3.73 2.48
N ILE A 64 -11.61 3.61 1.34
CA ILE A 64 -12.14 2.90 0.17
C ILE A 64 -12.48 1.44 0.53
N SER A 65 -13.77 1.08 0.47
CA SER A 65 -14.25 -0.21 0.93
C SER A 65 -13.57 -1.40 0.24
N THR A 66 -13.62 -2.55 0.90
CA THR A 66 -12.93 -3.84 0.68
C THR A 66 -13.07 -4.53 -0.69
N GLU A 67 -13.60 -3.87 -1.72
CA GLU A 67 -13.91 -4.52 -3.00
C GLU A 67 -12.67 -4.92 -3.83
N ASP A 68 -11.48 -4.43 -3.48
CA ASP A 68 -10.23 -4.81 -4.16
C ASP A 68 -9.58 -6.09 -3.60
N VAL A 69 -10.39 -7.12 -3.30
CA VAL A 69 -9.89 -8.43 -2.85
C VAL A 69 -8.88 -9.02 -3.86
N THR A 70 -9.05 -8.72 -5.15
CA THR A 70 -8.18 -9.17 -6.24
C THR A 70 -6.80 -8.51 -6.18
N ALA A 71 -6.73 -7.19 -5.99
CA ALA A 71 -5.46 -6.46 -5.85
C ALA A 71 -4.66 -6.90 -4.61
N PHE A 72 -5.35 -7.15 -3.50
CA PHE A 72 -4.70 -7.67 -2.28
C PHE A 72 -4.14 -9.09 -2.45
N LYS A 73 -4.80 -9.95 -3.23
CA LYS A 73 -4.30 -11.30 -3.53
C LYS A 73 -3.00 -11.25 -4.32
N SER A 74 -2.92 -10.40 -5.35
CA SER A 74 -1.71 -10.26 -6.16
C SER A 74 -0.52 -9.73 -5.35
N LEU A 75 -0.75 -8.75 -4.46
CA LEU A 75 0.29 -8.25 -3.58
C LEU A 75 0.78 -9.34 -2.61
N ARG A 76 -0.13 -10.05 -1.96
CA ARG A 76 0.20 -11.13 -1.02
C ARG A 76 0.97 -12.28 -1.69
N GLN A 77 0.63 -12.62 -2.93
CA GLN A 77 1.38 -13.63 -3.69
C GLN A 77 2.83 -13.22 -3.90
N SER A 78 3.10 -11.94 -4.19
CA SER A 78 4.47 -11.43 -4.38
C SER A 78 5.32 -11.45 -3.10
N GLU A 79 4.71 -11.36 -1.91
CA GLU A 79 5.39 -11.47 -0.62
C GLU A 79 5.88 -12.90 -0.34
N THR A 80 5.26 -13.91 -0.97
CA THR A 80 5.52 -15.32 -0.65
C THR A 80 6.57 -15.97 -1.56
N THR A 81 6.75 -15.46 -2.79
CA THR A 81 7.68 -16.01 -3.79
C THR A 81 9.04 -15.33 -3.84
N GLY A 82 9.22 -14.19 -3.14
CA GLY A 82 10.43 -13.36 -3.25
C GLY A 82 10.65 -12.77 -4.65
N ARG A 83 9.64 -12.84 -5.53
CA ARG A 83 9.71 -12.35 -6.91
C ARG A 83 8.81 -11.13 -7.06
N PRO A 84 9.36 -9.96 -7.44
CA PRO A 84 8.55 -8.78 -7.63
C PRO A 84 7.65 -8.92 -8.87
N HIS A 85 6.40 -8.49 -8.76
CA HIS A 85 5.32 -8.70 -9.75
C HIS A 85 5.55 -8.02 -11.13
N TRP A 86 6.62 -7.24 -11.31
CA TRP A 86 6.94 -6.61 -12.61
C TRP A 86 7.53 -7.60 -13.64
N ALA A 87 7.89 -8.82 -13.21
CA ALA A 87 8.62 -9.79 -14.05
C ALA A 87 7.73 -10.63 -15.00
N THR A 88 6.42 -10.40 -15.09
CA THR A 88 5.51 -11.30 -15.81
C THR A 88 5.08 -10.83 -17.20
N ASN A 89 5.65 -9.75 -17.74
CA ASN A 89 5.31 -9.28 -19.09
C ASN A 89 6.53 -9.18 -19.99
N ASN A 90 7.05 -10.32 -20.44
CA ASN A 90 7.91 -10.40 -21.63
C ASN A 90 7.83 -11.83 -22.18
N GLY A 91 6.85 -12.05 -23.05
CA GLY A 91 6.56 -13.38 -23.58
C GLY A 91 5.84 -13.38 -24.92
N GLN A 92 6.11 -12.41 -25.80
CA GLN A 92 5.83 -12.54 -27.24
C GLN A 92 6.96 -11.87 -28.03
N ARG A 93 8.12 -12.54 -28.06
CA ARG A 93 9.05 -12.41 -29.20
C ARG A 93 8.69 -13.55 -30.14
N THR A 94 7.82 -13.26 -31.10
CA THR A 94 7.66 -14.08 -32.30
C THR A 94 9.03 -14.18 -32.97
N MET A 95 9.47 -15.40 -33.21
CA MET A 95 10.52 -15.69 -34.18
C MET A 95 9.98 -15.31 -35.56
N ASP A 96 10.73 -14.48 -36.29
CA ASP A 96 10.97 -14.57 -37.72
C ASP A 96 12.34 -13.90 -37.99
#